data_AF-A0A1G2E622-F1
#
_entry.id   AF-A0A1G2E622-F1
#
_cell.length_a   1.000
_cell.length_b   1.000
_cell.length_c   1.000
_cell.angle_alpha   90.00
_cell.angle_beta   90.00
_cell.angle_gamma   90.00
#
_symmetry.space_group_name_H-M   'P 1'
#
loop_
_entity.id
_entity.type
_entity.pdbx_description
1 polymer ?
#
loop_
_entity_poly.entity_id
_entity_poly.type
_entity_poly.pdbx_seq_one_letter_code
_entity_poly.pdbx_strand_id
1 'polypeptide(L)' 'MAANFLAFGTKVQIPEIFGDKVFTVEDRMAKKHNDKIDIWFPERHLAKKFGIQEAEVIVFE' A
#
# COMPACT_ATOMS: atom_id res chain seq x y z
N MET A 1 5.83 -1.39 1.27
CA MET A 1 4.80 -0.43 0.80
C MET A 1 5.05 0.93 1.43
N ALA A 2 4.46 2.00 0.90
CA ALA A 2 4.53 3.32 1.50
C ALA A 2 3.16 3.76 2.04
N ALA A 3 3.17 4.33 3.24
CA ALA A 3 2.00 4.93 3.88
C ALA A 3 2.51 6.03 4.81
N ASN A 4 1.79 7.13 5.00
CA ASN A 4 2.24 8.19 5.92
C ASN A 4 1.66 8.05 7.32
N PHE A 5 0.50 7.41 7.44
CA PHE A 5 -0.31 7.34 8.67
C PHE A 5 -0.10 6.06 9.48
N LEU A 6 0.68 5.10 8.97
CA LEU A 6 1.03 3.86 9.67
C LEU A 6 2.47 3.92 10.19
N ALA A 7 2.81 3.20 11.25
CA ALA A 7 4.20 3.09 11.70
C ALA A 7 5.04 2.30 10.68
N PHE A 8 6.36 2.48 10.71
CA PHE A 8 7.25 1.59 9.96
C PHE A 8 7.21 0.19 10.60
N GLY A 9 7.29 -0.85 9.78
CA GLY A 9 7.18 -2.24 10.23
C GLY A 9 5.76 -2.75 10.38
N THR A 10 4.74 -1.87 10.34
CA THR A 10 3.33 -2.29 10.33
C THR A 10 3.06 -3.24 9.17
N LYS A 11 2.35 -4.33 9.46
CA LYS A 11 1.96 -5.33 8.47
C LYS A 11 0.54 -5.03 7.98
N VAL A 12 0.36 -5.09 6.67
CA VAL A 12 -0.88 -4.71 6.02
C VAL A 12 -1.25 -5.74 4.96
N GLN A 13 -2.51 -6.13 4.89
CA GLN A 13 -3.05 -7.01 3.87
C GLN A 13 -4.21 -6.33 3.15
N ILE A 14 -4.32 -6.60 1.85
CA ILE A 14 -5.39 -6.08 0.98
C ILE A 14 -6.01 -7.29 0.28
N PRO A 15 -6.94 -8.02 0.93
CA PRO A 15 -7.40 -9.32 0.47
C PRO A 15 -8.03 -9.29 -0.92
N GLU A 16 -8.84 -8.27 -1.21
CA GLU A 16 -9.57 -8.16 -2.48
C GLU A 16 -8.64 -8.03 -3.70
N ILE A 17 -7.44 -7.48 -3.50
CA ILE A 17 -6.51 -7.17 -4.58
C ILE A 17 -5.35 -8.17 -4.63
N PHE A 18 -4.78 -8.52 -3.48
CA PHE A 18 -3.57 -9.33 -3.38
C PHE A 18 -3.75 -10.63 -2.59
N GLY A 19 -4.98 -10.99 -2.21
CA GLY A 19 -5.29 -12.20 -1.45
C GLY A 19 -4.54 -12.25 -0.11
N ASP A 20 -3.76 -13.30 0.10
CA ASP A 20 -3.04 -13.54 1.35
C ASP A 20 -1.69 -12.80 1.45
N LYS A 21 -1.41 -11.90 0.51
CA LYS A 21 -0.15 -11.16 0.50
C LYS A 21 -0.12 -10.12 1.61
N VAL A 22 0.87 -10.24 2.48
CA VAL A 22 1.18 -9.25 3.51
C VAL A 22 2.28 -8.32 3.02
N PHE A 23 2.04 -7.02 3.20
CA PHE A 23 2.97 -5.94 2.92
C PHE A 23 3.48 -5.35 4.22
N THR A 24 4.73 -4.93 4.24
CA THR A 24 5.33 -4.19 5.36
C THR A 24 5.48 -2.72 4.98
N VAL A 25 5.14 -1.81 5.89
CA VAL A 25 5.38 -0.37 5.70
C VAL A 25 6.88 -0.09 5.88
N GLU A 26 7.54 0.27 4.79
CA GLU A 26 8.99 0.46 4.72
C GLU A 26 9.39 1.82 4.14
N ASP A 27 8.43 2.57 3.59
CA ASP A 27 8.68 3.87 2.95
C ASP A 27 7.57 4.89 3.25
N ARG A 28 7.81 6.16 2.91
CA ARG A 28 6.88 7.29 3.06
C ARG A 28 6.60 7.96 1.73
N MET A 29 5.42 8.56 1.65
CA MET A 29 5.04 9.41 0.52
C MET A 29 5.23 10.89 0.87
N ALA A 30 5.11 11.76 -0.15
CA ALA A 30 5.01 13.19 0.10
C ALA A 30 3.86 13.50 1.09
N LYS A 31 4.06 14.51 1.96
CA LYS A 31 3.15 14.84 3.09
C LYS A 31 1.68 15.08 2.72
N LYS A 32 1.38 15.36 1.45
CA LYS A 32 0.01 15.56 0.95
C LYS A 32 -0.79 14.26 0.76
N HIS A 33 -0.14 13.09 0.86
CA HIS A 33 -0.76 11.79 0.63
C HIS A 33 -0.95 11.03 1.96
N ASN A 34 -1.72 11.61 2.87
CA ASN A 34 -2.00 11.00 4.18
C ASN A 34 -3.27 10.14 4.20
N ASP A 35 -3.96 10.07 3.08
CA ASP A 35 -5.22 9.36 2.84
C ASP A 35 -5.01 8.09 1.99
N LYS A 36 -3.75 7.81 1.59
CA LYS A 36 -3.43 6.79 0.59
C LYS A 36 -2.33 5.86 1.03
N ILE A 37 -2.30 4.72 0.37
CA ILE A 37 -1.25 3.72 0.44
C ILE A 37 -0.67 3.57 -0.97
N ASP A 38 0.65 3.52 -1.08
CA ASP A 38 1.35 3.28 -2.34
C ASP A 38 2.03 1.90 -2.31
N ILE A 39 1.80 1.14 -3.37
CA ILE A 39 2.31 -0.21 -3.56
C ILE A 39 3.31 -0.16 -4.69
N TRP A 40 4.53 -0.60 -4.38
CA TRP A 40 5.59 -0.64 -5.36
C TRP A 40 5.33 -1.71 -6.43
N PHE A 41 5.54 -1.34 -7.69
CA PHE A 41 5.52 -2.23 -8.83
C PHE A 41 6.87 -2.19 -9.56
N PRO A 42 7.32 -3.31 -10.16
CA PRO A 42 8.62 -3.37 -10.84
C PRO A 42 8.65 -2.54 -12.13
N GLU A 43 7.49 -2.33 -12.77
CA GLU A 43 7.40 -1.61 -14.02
C GLU A 43 6.30 -0.55 -14.00
N ARG A 44 6.58 0.59 -14.63
CA ARG A 44 5.64 1.73 -14.69
C ARG A 44 4.32 1.37 -15.37
N HIS A 45 4.34 0.51 -16.38
CA HIS A 45 3.13 0.15 -17.12
C HIS A 45 2.17 -0.70 -16.26
N LEU A 46 2.70 -1.54 -15.37
CA LEU A 46 1.91 -2.31 -14.40
C LEU A 46 1.24 -1.38 -13.39
N ALA A 47 1.99 -0.42 -12.83
CA ALA A 47 1.44 0.58 -11.92
C ALA A 47 0.32 1.41 -12.59
N LYS A 48 0.49 1.79 -13.86
CA LYS A 48 -0.56 2.49 -14.62
C LYS A 48 -1.81 1.65 -14.82
N LYS A 49 -1.65 0.36 -15.14
CA LYS A 49 -2.79 -0.56 -15.32
C LYS A 49 -3.52 -0.83 -14.01
N PHE A 50 -2.77 -0.87 -12.91
CA PHE A 50 -3.32 -1.00 -11.56
C PHE A 50 -4.18 0.21 -11.17
N GLY A 51 -3.66 1.41 -11.41
CA GLY A 51 -4.40 2.65 -11.15
C GLY A 51 -4.65 2.91 -9.66
N ILE A 52 -5.60 3.81 -9.38
CA ILE A 52 -6.06 4.09 -8.01
C ILE A 52 -7.32 3.26 -7.78
N GLN A 53 -7.35 2.53 -6.67
CA GLN A 53 -8.48 1.70 -6.25
C GLN A 53 -8.78 1.95 -4.78
N GLU A 54 -10.05 1.86 -4.43
CA GLU A 54 -10.50 1.75 -3.05
C GLU A 54 -10.67 0.27 -2.72
N ALA A 55 -10.13 -0.18 -1.60
CA ALA A 55 -10.23 -1.56 -1.14
C ALA A 55 -10.17 -1.60 0.38
N GLU A 56 -10.73 -2.65 0.97
CA GLU A 56 -10.58 -2.88 2.40
C GLU A 56 -9.15 -3.32 2.74
N VAL A 57 -8.64 -2.75 3.82
CA VAL A 57 -7.26 -2.96 4.27
C VAL A 57 -7.27 -3.49 5.69
N ILE A 58 -6.63 -4.64 5.89
CA ILE A 58 -6.44 -5.25 7.21
C ILE A 58 -5.06 -4.85 7.72
N VAL A 59 -5.01 -4.23 8.89
CA VAL A 59 -3.76 -3.82 9.55
C VAL A 59 -3.49 -4.75 10.72
N PHE A 60 -2.30 -5.34 10.74
CA PHE A 60 -1.82 -6.16 11.85
C PHE A 60 -0.79 -5.35 12.63
N GLU A 61 -0.96 -5.32 13.96
CA GLU A 61 -0.05 -4.70 14.92
C GLU A 61 1.23 -5.53 15.11
#